data_AF-A0A6V7UYX9-F1
#
_entry.id   AF-A0A6V7UYX9-F1
#
_cell.length_a   1.000
_cell.length_b   1.000
_cell.length_c   1.000
_cell.angle_alpha   90.00
_cell.angle_beta   90.00
_cell.angle_gamma   90.00
#
_symmetry.space_group_name_H-M   'P 1'
#
loop_
_entity.id
_entity.type
_entity.pdbx_description
1 polymer ?
#
loop_
_entity_poly.entity_id
_entity_poly.type
_entity_poly.pdbx_seq_one_letter_code
_entity_poly.pdbx_strand_id
1 'polypeptide(L)'
;MRQMVEQFCVLYGTKIDLNIGTFYDFPTFLQLSNNLSSMEQTLRNCGFGYRAKNIFKTVEKLLNEESIKNAGGAECWLKSLGELKYVEASKELQKLPGVGPKVSDCFCLMALGMHNVVPVDRHILKLTIEIYKPTFLNLNKTKTTTNLTENLSKQIGQFYIELFGDYAGWIQSILFSTRLGRFKIK
;
A
#
# COMPACT_ATOMS: atom_id res chain seq x y z
N MET A 1 0.22 -11.57 -6.26
CA MET A 1 -0.54 -10.32 -6.02
C MET A 1 -1.16 -9.80 -7.32
N ARG A 2 -0.41 -9.67 -8.42
CA ARG A 2 -0.95 -9.29 -9.75
C ARG A 2 -2.22 -10.07 -10.13
N GLN A 3 -2.17 -11.40 -10.09
CA GLN A 3 -3.32 -12.27 -10.40
C GLN A 3 -4.55 -12.01 -9.51
N MET A 4 -4.36 -11.67 -8.22
CA MET A 4 -5.49 -11.36 -7.33
C MET A 4 -6.16 -10.04 -7.75
N VAL A 5 -5.39 -9.03 -8.13
CA VAL A 5 -5.94 -7.75 -8.60
C VAL A 5 -6.66 -7.94 -9.94
N GLU A 6 -6.08 -8.70 -10.86
CA GLU A 6 -6.72 -9.04 -12.14
C GLU A 6 -8.06 -9.77 -11.91
N GLN A 7 -8.07 -10.78 -11.03
CA GLN A 7 -9.29 -11.49 -10.66
C GLN A 7 -10.31 -10.59 -9.97
N PHE A 8 -9.86 -9.65 -9.13
CA PHE A 8 -10.74 -8.66 -8.50
C PHE A 8 -11.45 -7.77 -9.54
N CYS A 9 -10.72 -7.34 -10.57
CA CYS A 9 -11.27 -6.54 -11.67
C CYS A 9 -12.23 -7.38 -12.52
N VAL A 10 -11.93 -8.66 -12.77
CA VAL A 10 -12.85 -9.57 -13.49
C VAL A 10 -14.16 -9.77 -12.72
N LEU A 11 -14.12 -9.87 -11.40
CA LEU A 11 -15.30 -10.13 -10.57
C LEU A 11 -16.23 -8.91 -10.44
N TYR A 12 -15.66 -7.71 -10.29
CA TYR A 12 -16.43 -6.52 -9.89
C TYR A 12 -16.30 -5.33 -10.84
N GLY A 13 -15.33 -5.36 -11.74
CA GLY A 13 -15.00 -4.25 -12.63
C GLY A 13 -15.83 -4.24 -13.92
N THR A 14 -15.71 -3.14 -14.66
CA THR A 14 -16.36 -2.99 -15.96
C THR A 14 -15.55 -3.70 -17.03
N LYS A 15 -16.20 -4.60 -17.79
CA LYS A 15 -15.58 -5.27 -18.94
C LYS A 15 -15.33 -4.25 -20.08
N ILE A 16 -14.13 -4.25 -20.63
CA ILE A 16 -13.69 -3.42 -21.74
C ILE A 16 -13.21 -4.35 -22.86
N ASP A 17 -13.97 -4.44 -23.95
CA ASP A 17 -13.59 -5.21 -25.12
C ASP A 17 -12.89 -4.32 -26.15
N LEU A 18 -11.63 -4.63 -26.45
CA LEU A 18 -10.82 -3.96 -27.46
C LEU A 18 -10.42 -4.95 -28.55
N ASN A 19 -10.01 -4.46 -29.71
CA ASN A 19 -9.52 -5.31 -30.82
C ASN A 19 -8.29 -6.16 -30.44
N ILE A 20 -7.59 -5.78 -29.36
CA ILE A 20 -6.39 -6.44 -28.85
C ILE A 20 -6.68 -7.39 -27.66
N GLY A 21 -7.96 -7.54 -27.28
CA GLY A 21 -8.38 -8.44 -26.21
C GLY A 21 -9.41 -7.82 -25.26
N THR A 22 -9.86 -8.64 -24.31
CA THR A 22 -10.75 -8.22 -23.23
C THR A 22 -9.96 -7.81 -22.00
N PHE A 23 -10.30 -6.65 -21.45
CA PHE A 23 -9.76 -6.09 -20.22
C PHE A 23 -10.89 -5.80 -19.24
N TYR A 24 -10.53 -5.55 -17.99
CA TYR A 24 -11.48 -5.18 -16.94
C TYR A 24 -10.90 -4.00 -16.19
N ASP A 25 -11.69 -2.93 -16.05
CA ASP A 25 -11.30 -1.78 -15.25
C ASP A 25 -11.31 -2.12 -13.75
N PHE A 26 -10.63 -1.30 -12.95
CA PHE A 26 -10.78 -1.41 -11.51
C PHE A 26 -12.22 -1.04 -11.10
N PRO A 27 -12.87 -1.81 -10.20
CA PRO A 27 -14.26 -1.55 -9.83
C PRO A 27 -14.44 -0.19 -9.15
N THR A 28 -15.49 0.52 -9.56
CA THR A 28 -15.99 1.71 -8.87
C THR A 28 -16.49 1.37 -7.47
N PHE A 29 -16.53 2.36 -6.57
CA PHE A 29 -17.04 2.13 -5.21
C PHE A 29 -18.51 1.68 -5.19
N LEU A 30 -19.31 2.16 -6.15
CA LEU A 30 -20.71 1.74 -6.34
C LEU A 30 -20.80 0.25 -6.72
N GLN A 31 -19.99 -0.22 -7.67
CA GLN A 31 -19.93 -1.64 -8.03
C GLN A 31 -19.56 -2.52 -6.84
N LEU A 32 -18.59 -2.08 -6.03
CA LEU A 32 -18.20 -2.80 -4.82
C LEU A 32 -19.33 -2.84 -3.79
N SER A 33 -20.02 -1.72 -3.57
CA SER A 33 -21.11 -1.61 -2.60
C SER A 33 -22.32 -2.47 -2.99
N ASN A 34 -22.66 -2.52 -4.29
CA ASN A 34 -23.76 -3.36 -4.80
C ASN A 34 -23.49 -4.86 -4.63
N ASN A 35 -22.22 -5.28 -4.57
CA ASN A 35 -21.81 -6.67 -4.40
C ASN A 35 -21.44 -7.02 -2.94
N LEU A 36 -21.66 -6.12 -1.99
CA LEU A 36 -21.14 -6.25 -0.62
C LEU A 36 -21.63 -7.52 0.09
N SER A 37 -22.90 -7.92 -0.12
CA SER A 37 -23.54 -9.05 0.57
C SER A 37 -22.89 -10.41 0.27
N SER A 38 -22.37 -10.62 -0.93
CA SER A 38 -21.72 -11.87 -1.35
C SER A 38 -20.19 -11.77 -1.45
N MET A 39 -19.63 -10.58 -1.21
CA MET A 39 -18.23 -10.27 -1.48
C MET A 39 -17.25 -11.17 -0.73
N GLU A 40 -17.39 -11.30 0.60
CA GLU A 40 -16.42 -12.11 1.38
C GLU A 40 -16.38 -13.56 0.90
N GLN A 41 -17.55 -14.18 0.71
CA GLN A 41 -17.65 -15.58 0.26
C GLN A 41 -17.06 -15.74 -1.16
N THR A 42 -17.41 -14.83 -2.07
CA THR A 42 -16.90 -14.84 -3.45
C THR A 42 -15.38 -14.74 -3.48
N LEU A 43 -14.80 -13.80 -2.72
CA LEU A 43 -13.35 -13.62 -2.62
C LEU A 43 -12.64 -14.82 -1.98
N ARG A 44 -13.26 -15.47 -0.98
CA ARG A 44 -12.73 -16.71 -0.39
C ARG A 44 -12.69 -17.85 -1.40
N ASN A 45 -13.77 -18.05 -2.16
CA ASN A 45 -13.84 -19.05 -3.23
C ASN A 45 -12.80 -18.77 -4.33
N CYS A 46 -12.47 -17.50 -4.54
CA CYS A 46 -11.44 -17.05 -5.46
C CYS A 46 -10.01 -17.09 -4.89
N GLY A 47 -9.79 -17.64 -3.70
CA GLY A 47 -8.44 -17.84 -3.16
C GLY A 47 -7.78 -16.61 -2.52
N PHE A 48 -8.54 -15.55 -2.20
CA PHE A 48 -7.99 -14.37 -1.50
C PHE A 48 -7.57 -14.67 -0.05
N GLY A 49 -7.99 -15.82 0.50
CA GLY A 49 -7.69 -16.24 1.86
C GLY A 49 -8.18 -15.24 2.90
N TYR A 50 -7.35 -14.95 3.90
CA TYR A 50 -7.73 -14.00 4.96
C TYR A 50 -7.95 -12.56 4.46
N ARG A 51 -7.40 -12.19 3.28
CA ARG A 51 -7.59 -10.85 2.69
C ARG A 51 -9.01 -10.61 2.23
N ALA A 52 -9.78 -11.66 1.94
CA ALA A 52 -11.19 -11.55 1.58
C ALA A 52 -11.97 -10.77 2.66
N LYS A 53 -11.78 -11.12 3.93
CA LYS A 53 -12.39 -10.42 5.07
C LYS A 53 -11.96 -8.96 5.16
N ASN A 54 -10.67 -8.68 4.94
CA ASN A 54 -10.14 -7.31 5.01
C ASN A 54 -10.75 -6.41 3.93
N ILE A 55 -10.84 -6.91 2.69
CA ILE A 55 -11.43 -6.18 1.56
C ILE A 55 -12.93 -5.92 1.83
N PHE A 56 -13.68 -6.98 2.16
CA PHE A 56 -15.10 -6.88 2.50
C PHE A 56 -15.36 -5.86 3.62
N LYS A 57 -14.65 -5.96 4.75
CA LYS A 57 -14.80 -5.05 5.88
C LYS A 57 -14.33 -3.63 5.56
N THR A 58 -13.40 -3.45 4.64
CA THR A 58 -13.00 -2.13 4.16
C THR A 58 -14.13 -1.48 3.37
N VAL A 59 -14.73 -2.19 2.40
CA VAL A 59 -15.87 -1.67 1.63
C VAL A 59 -17.06 -1.37 2.55
N GLU A 60 -17.38 -2.27 3.48
CA GLU A 60 -18.43 -2.08 4.49
C GLU A 60 -18.19 -0.83 5.34
N LYS A 61 -16.96 -0.60 5.80
CA LYS A 61 -16.58 0.58 6.59
C LYS A 61 -16.71 1.86 5.77
N LEU A 62 -16.13 1.89 4.57
CA LEU A 62 -16.20 3.03 3.65
C LEU A 62 -17.65 3.41 3.28
N LEU A 63 -18.56 2.42 3.24
CA LEU A 63 -19.97 2.65 2.92
C LEU A 63 -20.76 3.18 4.12
N ASN A 64 -20.46 2.70 5.33
CA ASN A 64 -21.34 2.88 6.48
C ASN A 64 -20.87 3.93 7.50
N GLU A 65 -19.57 4.22 7.56
CA GLU A 65 -19.00 5.10 8.58
C GLU A 65 -19.44 6.56 8.41
N GLU A 66 -19.94 7.15 9.50
CA GLU A 66 -20.54 8.47 9.49
C GLU A 66 -19.54 9.57 9.12
N SER A 67 -18.30 9.49 9.61
CA SER A 67 -17.24 10.45 9.24
C SER A 67 -16.95 10.44 7.74
N ILE A 68 -17.05 9.28 7.08
CA ILE A 68 -16.85 9.12 5.64
C ILE A 68 -18.05 9.65 4.87
N LYS A 69 -19.27 9.37 5.34
CA LYS A 69 -20.50 9.94 4.76
C LYS A 69 -20.51 11.46 4.86
N ASN A 70 -20.12 12.02 6.00
CA ASN A 70 -20.03 13.47 6.23
C ASN A 70 -18.96 14.13 5.37
N ALA A 71 -17.91 13.40 4.99
CA ALA A 71 -16.92 13.86 4.02
C ALA A 71 -17.44 13.84 2.57
N GLY A 72 -18.68 13.42 2.31
CA GLY A 72 -19.24 13.28 0.96
C GLY A 72 -19.08 11.88 0.34
N GLY A 73 -18.78 10.86 1.16
CA GLY A 73 -18.60 9.47 0.74
C GLY A 73 -17.14 9.05 0.59
N ALA A 74 -16.94 7.77 0.23
CA ALA A 74 -15.62 7.12 0.22
C ALA A 74 -14.58 7.84 -0.67
N GLU A 75 -14.98 8.28 -1.86
CA GLU A 75 -14.07 8.97 -2.78
C GLU A 75 -13.64 10.35 -2.28
N CYS A 76 -14.57 11.12 -1.72
CA CYS A 76 -14.28 12.43 -1.15
C CYS A 76 -13.41 12.30 0.11
N TRP A 77 -13.70 11.31 0.96
CA TRP A 77 -12.85 10.99 2.10
C TRP A 77 -11.43 10.62 1.67
N LEU A 78 -11.26 9.73 0.69
CA LEU A 78 -9.94 9.34 0.17
C LEU A 78 -9.16 10.53 -0.40
N LYS A 79 -9.81 11.41 -1.16
CA LYS A 79 -9.18 12.64 -1.68
C LYS A 79 -8.74 13.57 -0.56
N SER A 80 -9.56 13.73 0.49
CA SER A 80 -9.22 14.59 1.63
C SER A 80 -7.96 14.13 2.38
N LEU A 81 -7.60 12.85 2.33
CA LEU A 81 -6.36 12.34 2.94
C LEU A 81 -5.09 12.92 2.30
N GLY A 82 -5.14 13.33 1.02
CA GLY A 82 -4.01 13.95 0.33
C GLY A 82 -3.65 15.34 0.85
N GLU A 83 -4.62 16.03 1.48
CA GLU A 83 -4.44 17.36 2.06
C GLU A 83 -3.88 17.32 3.50
N LEU A 84 -3.81 16.13 4.10
CA LEU A 84 -3.32 15.93 5.46
C LEU A 84 -1.80 15.77 5.51
N LYS A 85 -1.23 15.97 6.70
CA LYS A 85 0.16 15.56 6.95
C LYS A 85 0.24 14.04 7.00
N TYR A 86 1.40 13.49 6.63
CA TYR A 86 1.66 12.05 6.61
C TYR A 86 1.17 11.31 7.87
N VAL A 87 1.48 11.83 9.06
CA VAL A 87 1.11 11.17 10.33
C VAL A 87 -0.40 11.01 10.47
N GLU A 88 -1.17 12.01 10.03
CA GLU A 88 -2.63 12.02 10.10
C GLU A 88 -3.22 11.12 9.03
N ALA A 89 -2.78 11.24 7.77
CA ALA A 89 -3.22 10.39 6.67
C ALA A 89 -2.95 8.90 6.97
N SER A 90 -1.74 8.57 7.43
CA SER A 90 -1.37 7.21 7.80
C SER A 90 -2.24 6.67 8.95
N LYS A 91 -2.53 7.50 9.96
CA LYS A 91 -3.39 7.11 11.08
C LYS A 91 -4.82 6.81 10.62
N GLU A 92 -5.38 7.63 9.72
CA GLU A 92 -6.72 7.39 9.16
C GLU A 92 -6.76 6.12 8.30
N LEU A 93 -5.75 5.91 7.43
CA LEU A 93 -5.64 4.71 6.60
C LEU A 93 -5.53 3.43 7.44
N GLN A 94 -4.78 3.46 8.54
CA GLN A 94 -4.61 2.29 9.43
C GLN A 94 -5.87 1.92 10.23
N LYS A 95 -6.92 2.75 10.21
CA LYS A 95 -8.24 2.35 10.72
C LYS A 95 -8.93 1.34 9.79
N LEU A 96 -8.47 1.19 8.54
CA LEU A 96 -9.05 0.25 7.59
C LEU A 96 -8.56 -1.19 7.88
N PRO A 97 -9.47 -2.19 7.83
CA PRO A 97 -9.11 -3.59 8.08
C PRO A 97 -7.98 -4.09 7.20
N GLY A 98 -6.91 -4.59 7.82
CA GLY A 98 -5.76 -5.15 7.10
C GLY A 98 -4.75 -4.12 6.61
N VAL A 99 -4.94 -2.83 6.92
CA VAL A 99 -3.97 -1.76 6.64
C VAL A 99 -3.12 -1.53 7.89
N GLY A 100 -1.87 -2.01 7.84
CA GLY A 100 -0.85 -1.67 8.83
C GLY A 100 0.13 -0.61 8.31
N PRO A 101 1.14 -0.21 9.11
CA PRO A 101 2.09 0.86 8.76
C PRO A 101 2.67 0.74 7.35
N LYS A 102 3.16 -0.44 6.97
CA LYS A 102 3.73 -0.64 5.63
C LYS A 102 2.72 -0.39 4.51
N VAL A 103 1.47 -0.82 4.69
CA VAL A 103 0.42 -0.66 3.66
C VAL A 103 -0.04 0.79 3.58
N SER A 104 -0.18 1.47 4.74
CA SER A 104 -0.47 2.91 4.74
C SER A 104 0.65 3.71 4.09
N ASP A 105 1.92 3.38 4.34
CA ASP A 105 3.06 4.06 3.71
C ASP A 105 3.05 3.89 2.19
N CYS A 106 2.76 2.68 1.70
CA CYS A 106 2.59 2.46 0.26
C CYS A 106 1.47 3.33 -0.32
N PHE A 107 0.35 3.48 0.39
CA PHE A 107 -0.76 4.32 -0.07
C PHE A 107 -0.38 5.80 -0.07
N CYS A 108 0.26 6.29 1.00
CA CYS A 108 0.76 7.67 1.09
C CYS A 108 1.72 8.01 -0.05
N LEU A 109 2.68 7.12 -0.33
CA LEU A 109 3.67 7.33 -1.40
C LEU A 109 3.03 7.26 -2.80
N MET A 110 2.24 6.21 -3.08
CA MET A 110 1.82 5.87 -4.45
C MET A 110 0.49 6.52 -4.86
N ALA A 111 -0.38 6.87 -3.90
CA ALA A 111 -1.71 7.39 -4.19
C ALA A 111 -1.94 8.82 -3.67
N LEU A 112 -1.33 9.21 -2.54
CA LEU A 112 -1.51 10.55 -1.95
C LEU A 112 -0.39 11.54 -2.29
N GLY A 113 0.60 11.16 -3.10
CA GLY A 113 1.67 12.07 -3.54
C GLY A 113 2.69 12.44 -2.46
N MET A 114 2.75 11.71 -1.35
CA MET A 114 3.70 11.98 -0.26
C MET A 114 5.07 11.35 -0.57
N HIS A 115 5.84 12.01 -1.43
CA HIS A 115 7.07 11.49 -2.07
C HIS A 115 8.22 11.12 -1.12
N ASN A 116 8.22 11.70 0.08
CA ASN A 116 9.21 11.43 1.12
C ASN A 116 8.85 10.22 2.01
N VAL A 117 7.66 9.66 1.88
CA VAL A 117 7.24 8.48 2.67
C VAL A 117 7.91 7.22 2.12
N VAL A 118 8.52 6.43 3.01
CA VAL A 118 9.34 5.27 2.65
C VAL A 118 8.68 3.99 3.18
N PRO A 119 7.99 3.19 2.33
CA PRO A 119 7.37 1.95 2.77
C PRO A 119 8.45 0.88 3.02
N VAL A 120 8.64 0.50 4.28
CA VAL A 120 9.67 -0.48 4.66
C VAL A 120 9.07 -1.87 4.85
N ASP A 121 9.61 -2.84 4.13
CA ASP A 121 9.34 -4.27 4.33
C ASP A 121 10.63 -5.07 4.49
N ARG A 122 10.52 -6.41 4.52
CA ARG A 122 11.70 -7.27 4.68
C ARG A 122 12.69 -7.18 3.51
N HIS A 123 12.25 -6.80 2.31
CA HIS A 123 13.15 -6.61 1.17
C HIS A 123 13.90 -5.30 1.30
N ILE A 124 13.24 -4.22 1.73
CA ILE A 124 13.89 -2.94 2.00
C ILE A 124 14.86 -3.04 3.17
N LEU A 125 14.51 -3.79 4.22
CA LEU A 125 15.45 -4.10 5.31
C LEU A 125 16.72 -4.78 4.76
N LYS A 126 16.57 -5.85 3.98
CA LYS A 126 17.71 -6.56 3.37
C LYS A 126 18.54 -5.64 2.47
N LEU A 127 17.88 -4.83 1.64
CA LEU A 127 18.54 -3.86 0.76
C LEU A 127 19.35 -2.84 1.55
N THR A 128 18.76 -2.30 2.61
CA THR A 128 19.41 -1.33 3.48
C THR A 128 20.65 -1.93 4.15
N ILE A 129 20.54 -3.15 4.67
CA ILE A 129 21.67 -3.86 5.28
C ILE A 129 22.75 -4.19 4.25
N GLU A 130 22.40 -4.56 3.01
CA GLU A 130 23.39 -4.93 1.99
C GLU A 130 24.15 -3.72 1.43
N ILE A 131 23.45 -2.61 1.15
CA ILE A 131 24.04 -1.44 0.48
C ILE A 131 24.63 -0.45 1.48
N TYR A 132 23.97 -0.26 2.63
CA TYR A 132 24.28 0.84 3.56
C TYR A 132 24.78 0.36 4.92
N LYS A 133 25.20 -0.91 5.05
CA LYS A 133 25.58 -1.52 6.35
C LYS A 133 26.47 -0.63 7.22
N PRO A 134 27.61 -0.10 6.74
CA PRO A 134 28.52 0.65 7.60
C PRO A 134 27.86 1.95 8.09
N THR A 135 27.23 2.69 7.19
CA THR A 135 26.57 3.97 7.47
C THR A 135 25.36 3.80 8.40
N PHE A 136 24.48 2.84 8.09
CA PHE A 136 23.24 2.62 8.85
C PHE A 136 23.50 2.11 10.28
N LEU A 137 24.44 1.18 10.47
CA LEU A 137 24.75 0.63 11.80
C LEU A 137 25.51 1.64 12.68
N ASN A 138 26.39 2.45 12.09
CA ASN A 138 27.13 3.49 12.83
C ASN A 138 26.20 4.60 13.33
N LEU A 139 25.22 5.00 12.52
CA LEU A 139 24.25 6.05 12.89
C LEU A 139 23.24 5.57 13.93
N ASN A 140 22.75 4.32 13.81
CA ASN A 140 21.62 3.85 14.62
C ASN A 140 21.99 2.99 15.83
N LYS A 141 23.28 2.65 16.04
CA LYS A 141 23.76 1.72 17.11
C LYS A 141 22.96 0.40 17.18
N THR A 142 22.33 0.00 16.08
CA THR A 142 21.47 -1.19 16.01
C THR A 142 22.30 -2.44 15.81
N LYS A 143 21.95 -3.54 16.51
CA LYS A 143 22.50 -4.86 16.20
C LYS A 143 21.95 -5.35 14.85
N THR A 144 22.76 -6.07 14.07
CA THR A 144 22.31 -6.75 12.85
C THR A 144 21.18 -7.72 13.17
N THR A 145 19.94 -7.35 12.81
CA THR A 145 18.76 -8.21 12.93
C THR A 145 18.11 -8.39 11.56
N THR A 146 17.58 -9.58 11.33
CA THR A 146 16.80 -9.93 10.13
C THR A 146 15.29 -9.76 10.34
N ASN A 147 14.87 -9.49 11.58
CA ASN A 147 13.47 -9.30 11.94
C ASN A 147 13.11 -7.82 11.87
N LEU A 148 12.14 -7.50 11.02
CA LEU A 148 11.61 -6.15 10.89
C LEU A 148 10.64 -5.86 12.04
N THR A 149 11.05 -4.99 12.97
CA THR A 149 10.19 -4.42 14.00
C THR A 149 9.68 -3.06 13.55
N GLU A 150 8.62 -2.55 14.19
CA GLU A 150 8.09 -1.20 13.87
C GLU A 150 9.13 -0.11 14.12
N ASN A 151 9.88 -0.19 15.22
CA ASN A 151 10.94 0.77 15.52
C ASN A 151 12.06 0.73 14.46
N LEU A 152 12.47 -0.46 14.04
CA LEU A 152 13.48 -0.60 12.98
C LEU A 152 12.95 -0.08 11.63
N SER A 153 11.68 -0.31 11.33
CA SER A 153 11.00 0.23 10.15
C SER A 153 11.06 1.76 10.12
N LYS A 154 10.77 2.42 11.26
CA LYS A 154 10.85 3.89 11.39
C LYS A 154 12.27 4.41 11.23
N GLN A 155 13.26 3.74 11.84
CA GLN A 155 14.67 4.10 11.70
C GLN A 155 15.15 3.99 10.25
N ILE A 156 14.74 2.95 9.51
CA ILE A 156 15.06 2.80 8.09
C ILE A 156 14.39 3.89 7.28
N GLY A 157 13.11 4.18 7.52
CA GLY A 157 12.41 5.27 6.82
C GLY A 157 13.11 6.61 7.03
N GLN A 158 13.45 6.95 8.28
CA GLN A 158 14.17 8.17 8.63
C GLN A 158 15.55 8.24 7.97
N PHE A 159 16.30 7.13 7.96
CA PHE A 159 17.60 7.05 7.29
C PHE A 159 17.50 7.38 5.78
N TYR A 160 16.47 6.89 5.09
CA TYR A 160 16.27 7.21 3.67
C TYR A 160 15.86 8.67 3.47
N ILE A 161 15.04 9.23 4.35
CA ILE A 161 14.66 10.66 4.31
C ILE A 161 15.89 11.55 4.51
N GLU A 162 16.76 11.23 5.47
CA GLU A 162 18.01 11.97 5.70
C GLU A 162 18.96 11.88 4.50
N LEU A 163 18.98 10.73 3.81
CA LEU A 163 19.87 10.50 2.68
C LEU A 163 19.36 11.10 1.36
N PHE A 164 18.04 11.08 1.13
CA PHE A 164 17.43 11.37 -0.18
C PHE A 164 16.42 12.52 -0.16
N GLY A 165 16.12 13.09 1.01
CA GLY A 165 15.22 14.22 1.16
C GLY A 165 13.80 13.94 0.67
N ASP A 166 13.22 14.91 -0.03
CA ASP A 166 11.80 14.94 -0.40
C ASP A 166 11.35 13.81 -1.32
N TYR A 167 12.30 13.12 -1.99
CA TYR A 167 12.01 12.04 -2.93
C TYR A 167 12.45 10.66 -2.41
N ALA A 168 12.69 10.53 -1.10
CA ALA A 168 13.16 9.29 -0.50
C ALA A 168 12.32 8.04 -0.85
N GLY A 169 10.99 8.18 -0.94
CA GLY A 169 10.09 7.09 -1.34
C GLY A 169 10.26 6.66 -2.79
N TRP A 170 10.49 7.61 -3.70
CA TRP A 170 10.77 7.32 -5.10
C TRP A 170 12.13 6.62 -5.27
N ILE A 171 13.16 7.11 -4.60
CA ILE A 171 14.48 6.47 -4.62
C ILE A 171 14.41 5.07 -4.03
N GLN A 172 13.68 4.87 -2.93
CA GLN A 172 13.42 3.54 -2.39
C GLN A 172 12.74 2.63 -3.42
N SER A 173 11.80 3.14 -4.22
CA SER A 173 11.11 2.36 -5.26
C SER A 173 12.06 1.96 -6.40
N ILE A 174 12.97 2.86 -6.81
CA ILE A 174 14.02 2.55 -7.78
C ILE A 174 14.95 1.46 -7.22
N LEU A 175 15.45 1.63 -6.00
CA LEU A 175 16.31 0.63 -5.34
C LEU A 175 15.60 -0.72 -5.23
N PHE A 176 14.33 -0.73 -4.84
CA PHE A 176 13.52 -1.95 -4.81
C PHE A 176 13.41 -2.62 -6.19
N SER A 177 13.27 -1.84 -7.26
CA SER A 177 13.17 -2.38 -8.62
C SER A 177 14.40 -3.17 -9.07
N THR A 178 15.60 -2.79 -8.58
CA THR A 178 16.86 -3.53 -8.86
C THR A 178 16.83 -4.97 -8.33
N ARG A 179 16.06 -5.23 -7.27
CA ARG A 179 15.89 -6.56 -6.66
C ARG A 179 14.92 -7.45 -7.42
N LEU A 180 14.07 -6.90 -8.29
CA LEU A 180 13.05 -7.67 -9.02
C LEU A 180 13.63 -8.45 -10.22
N GLY A 181 14.96 -8.45 -10.39
CA GLY A 181 15.66 -9.27 -11.40
C GLY A 181 15.59 -8.75 -12.83
N ARG A 182 14.92 -7.61 -13.07
CA ARG A 182 14.80 -6.99 -14.41
C ARG A 182 15.85 -5.92 -14.70
N PHE A 183 16.52 -5.40 -13.69
CA PHE A 183 17.55 -4.38 -13.82
C PHE A 183 18.74 -4.73 -12.92
N LYS A 184 19.72 -5.45 -13.46
CA LYS A 184 21.05 -5.51 -12.84
C LYS A 184 21.75 -4.20 -13.20
N ILE A 185 21.95 -3.32 -12.21
CA ILE A 185 22.91 -2.23 -12.35
C ILE A 185 24.28 -2.89 -12.47
N LYS A 186 24.90 -2.75 -13.64
CA LYS A 186 26.30 -3.14 -13.87
C LYS A 186 27.22 -2.08 -13.29
#